data_AF-A0A645AG52-F1
#
_entry.id   AF-A0A645AG52-F1
#
_cell.length_a   1.000
_cell.length_b   1.000
_cell.length_c   1.000
_cell.angle_alpha   90.00
_cell.angle_beta   90.00
_cell.angle_gamma   90.00
#
_symmetry.space_group_name_H-M   'P 1'
#
loop_
_entity.id
_entity.type
_entity.pdbx_description
1 polymer ?
#
loop_
_entity_poly.entity_id
_entity_poly.type
_entity_poly.pdbx_seq_one_letter_code
_entity_poly.pdbx_strand_id
1 'polypeptide(L)'
;MIATTATEAAMYDDQVSGLLRKRMFPLTHKNLPLSMFLEVSDLGYPAWSGSRTTTATNADIKAYLGLGIVRFKDVPTEPPIINAYDYEYRVNTEVITAVMISGGQSDPDNPTRVSFNINGTTYNVENVYYPSGDSQVAWVKWKTPSTEQDMAINVSVQGPGSAEKTTINVKIIDFNKNPPPNPVADDRNNSFSFESVPERLEKTRADWSIWRPWWQEHWVDRGHWERDSWTDSEGKEHTSREWVSNWVDEGWWEFNLDRYFATLSADMSIKYDNKNSTANGRTMKSGYGINETITASVSTNQSTAITYSQNAVSYFPEFRYETYWRLLERIQGGSSPKFEFQENKYSTYKDRTHFTPVWMPDGSYIVNTWLIDSWTPVGMLSMNLNDSLNIRGSLWDDWHIAPLKP
;
A
#
# COMPACT_ATOMS: atom_id res chain seq x y z
N MET A 1 -1.07 -4.77 -36.34
CA MET A 1 -1.81 -5.63 -35.39
C MET A 1 -1.11 -5.50 -34.06
N ILE A 2 -1.77 -5.02 -33.01
CA ILE A 2 -1.20 -4.98 -31.66
C ILE A 2 -1.70 -6.26 -30.97
N ALA A 3 -0.78 -7.13 -30.56
CA ALA A 3 -1.08 -8.26 -29.70
C ALA A 3 -0.77 -7.83 -28.27
N THR A 4 -1.74 -7.94 -27.38
CA THR A 4 -1.63 -7.52 -25.99
C THR A 4 -2.56 -8.38 -25.13
N THR A 5 -2.15 -8.68 -23.91
CA THR A 5 -3.02 -9.29 -22.91
C THR A 5 -4.08 -8.28 -22.43
N ALA A 6 -5.13 -8.75 -21.76
CA ALA A 6 -6.14 -7.83 -21.24
C ALA A 6 -5.54 -6.83 -20.23
N THR A 7 -4.66 -7.31 -19.35
CA THR A 7 -3.97 -6.47 -18.36
C THR A 7 -3.08 -5.42 -19.03
N GLU A 8 -2.29 -5.80 -20.03
CA GLU A 8 -1.48 -4.84 -20.80
C GLU A 8 -2.35 -3.84 -21.56
N ALA A 9 -3.50 -4.26 -22.11
CA ALA A 9 -4.43 -3.35 -22.76
C ALA A 9 -4.99 -2.29 -21.79
N ALA A 10 -5.34 -2.70 -20.57
CA ALA A 10 -5.79 -1.78 -19.53
C ALA A 10 -4.66 -0.84 -19.06
N MET A 11 -3.44 -1.36 -18.87
CA MET A 11 -2.27 -0.53 -18.53
C MET A 11 -1.91 0.46 -19.65
N TYR A 12 -2.04 0.06 -20.91
CA TYR A 12 -1.81 0.95 -22.03
C TYR A 12 -2.94 1.99 -22.18
N ASP A 13 -4.20 1.59 -21.95
CA ASP A 13 -5.32 2.52 -21.92
C ASP A 13 -5.13 3.60 -20.83
N ASP A 14 -4.65 3.21 -19.65
CA ASP A 14 -4.21 4.15 -18.62
C ASP A 14 -3.11 5.08 -19.16
N GLN A 15 -2.11 4.57 -19.89
CA GLN A 15 -1.03 5.40 -20.48
C GLN A 15 -1.55 6.45 -21.46
N VAL A 16 -2.57 6.11 -22.26
CA VAL A 16 -3.16 6.99 -23.28
C VAL A 16 -4.45 7.70 -22.81
N SER A 17 -4.68 7.77 -21.49
CA SER A 17 -5.81 8.47 -20.87
C SER A 17 -7.18 8.04 -21.43
N GLY A 18 -7.42 6.73 -21.54
CA GLY A 18 -8.71 6.18 -21.97
C GLY A 18 -8.93 6.15 -23.49
N LEU A 19 -7.95 6.58 -24.28
CA LEU A 19 -8.06 6.64 -25.74
C LEU A 19 -8.22 5.24 -26.37
N LEU A 20 -7.59 4.22 -25.80
CA LEU A 20 -7.68 2.85 -26.33
C LEU A 20 -9.10 2.32 -26.14
N ARG A 21 -9.74 2.54 -24.99
CA ARG A 21 -11.15 2.21 -24.76
C ARG A 21 -12.05 3.01 -25.70
N LYS A 22 -11.90 4.34 -25.77
CA LYS A 22 -12.73 5.21 -26.63
C LYS A 22 -12.75 4.75 -28.10
N ARG A 23 -11.63 4.21 -28.60
CA ARG A 23 -11.50 3.76 -30.00
C ARG A 23 -11.78 2.27 -30.21
N MET A 24 -11.51 1.40 -29.23
CA MET A 24 -11.47 -0.06 -29.42
C MET A 24 -12.14 -0.86 -28.28
N PHE A 25 -13.03 -0.26 -27.49
CA PHE A 25 -13.65 -0.92 -26.32
C PHE A 25 -14.21 -2.33 -26.56
N PRO A 26 -14.85 -2.68 -27.72
CA PRO A 26 -15.42 -4.02 -27.89
C PRO A 26 -14.35 -5.11 -27.83
N LEU A 27 -13.13 -4.79 -28.30
CA LEU A 27 -12.00 -5.70 -28.24
C LEU A 27 -11.30 -5.62 -26.89
N THR A 28 -10.84 -4.43 -26.50
CA THR A 28 -9.86 -4.26 -25.42
C THR A 28 -10.46 -4.35 -24.02
N HIS A 29 -11.72 -3.97 -23.85
CA HIS A 29 -12.39 -3.89 -22.54
C HIS A 29 -13.63 -4.79 -22.43
N LYS A 30 -13.87 -5.64 -23.42
CA LYS A 30 -14.98 -6.60 -23.39
C LYS A 30 -14.51 -7.99 -23.83
N ASN A 31 -14.27 -8.20 -25.12
CA ASN A 31 -13.97 -9.55 -25.63
C ASN A 31 -12.64 -10.10 -25.10
N LEU A 32 -11.58 -9.28 -25.07
CA LEU A 32 -10.27 -9.70 -24.59
C LEU A 32 -10.28 -10.06 -23.09
N PRO A 33 -10.70 -9.19 -22.16
CA PRO A 33 -10.72 -9.53 -20.73
C PRO A 33 -11.71 -10.62 -20.36
N LEU A 34 -12.89 -10.68 -21.01
CA LEU A 34 -13.91 -11.68 -20.71
C LEU A 34 -13.70 -13.01 -21.44
N SER A 35 -12.63 -13.13 -22.25
CA SER A 35 -12.29 -14.40 -22.90
C SER A 35 -11.83 -15.47 -21.91
N MET A 36 -11.25 -15.05 -20.78
CA MET A 36 -10.74 -15.94 -19.75
C MET A 36 -10.65 -15.22 -18.39
N PHE A 37 -11.29 -15.79 -17.37
CA PHE A 37 -11.30 -15.29 -15.98
C PHE A 37 -11.49 -16.46 -15.01
N LEU A 38 -11.17 -16.22 -13.73
CA LEU A 38 -11.35 -17.20 -12.66
C LEU A 38 -12.81 -17.26 -12.20
N GLU A 39 -13.42 -18.45 -12.20
CA GLU A 39 -14.72 -18.68 -11.56
C GLU A 39 -14.60 -18.98 -10.05
N VAL A 40 -13.41 -19.39 -9.61
CA VAL A 40 -13.04 -19.64 -8.21
C VAL A 40 -11.68 -18.99 -7.96
N SER A 41 -11.55 -18.27 -6.85
CA SER A 41 -10.30 -17.57 -6.48
C SER A 41 -9.15 -18.56 -6.34
N ASP A 42 -7.99 -18.24 -6.89
CA ASP A 42 -6.83 -19.13 -6.95
C ASP A 42 -5.52 -18.35 -7.08
N LEU A 43 -4.42 -18.88 -6.55
CA LEU A 43 -3.08 -18.26 -6.56
C LEU A 43 -3.06 -16.79 -6.09
N GLY A 44 -3.93 -16.44 -5.13
CA GLY A 44 -4.06 -15.07 -4.62
C GLY A 44 -4.84 -14.12 -5.54
N TYR A 45 -5.37 -14.60 -6.67
CA TYR A 45 -6.25 -13.83 -7.55
C TYR A 45 -7.73 -14.12 -7.25
N PRO A 46 -8.56 -13.09 -7.14
CA PRO A 46 -9.98 -13.25 -6.88
C PRO A 46 -10.78 -13.75 -8.10
N ALA A 47 -11.86 -14.49 -7.86
CA ALA A 47 -12.83 -14.85 -8.89
C ALA A 47 -13.60 -13.64 -9.42
N TRP A 48 -13.90 -13.63 -10.72
CA TRP A 48 -14.76 -12.63 -11.33
C TRP A 48 -16.23 -12.97 -11.13
N SER A 49 -16.93 -12.14 -10.34
CA SER A 49 -18.37 -12.23 -10.11
C SER A 49 -19.18 -11.17 -10.87
N GLY A 50 -18.51 -10.29 -11.60
CA GLY A 50 -19.15 -9.24 -12.38
C GLY A 50 -19.78 -9.73 -13.68
N SER A 51 -20.24 -8.78 -14.48
CA SER A 51 -20.91 -9.08 -15.75
C SER A 51 -19.98 -9.75 -16.75
N ARG A 52 -20.51 -10.75 -17.48
CA ARG A 52 -19.80 -11.49 -18.54
C ARG A 52 -20.14 -11.00 -19.95
N THR A 53 -20.95 -9.94 -20.07
CA THR A 53 -21.46 -9.44 -21.37
C THR A 53 -21.32 -7.94 -21.55
N THR A 54 -21.00 -7.20 -20.49
CA THR A 54 -20.77 -5.75 -20.54
C THR A 54 -19.28 -5.44 -20.55
N THR A 55 -18.93 -4.22 -20.92
CA THR A 55 -17.56 -3.72 -20.83
C THR A 55 -17.08 -3.73 -19.38
N ALA A 56 -15.85 -4.18 -19.15
CA ALA A 56 -15.16 -4.14 -17.87
C ALA A 56 -14.29 -2.88 -17.75
N THR A 57 -14.09 -2.39 -16.53
CA THR A 57 -13.23 -1.21 -16.27
C THR A 57 -11.76 -1.58 -16.26
N ASN A 58 -10.85 -0.61 -16.38
CA ASN A 58 -9.41 -0.87 -16.22
C ASN A 58 -9.08 -1.49 -14.86
N ALA A 59 -9.75 -1.08 -13.78
CA ALA A 59 -9.59 -1.68 -12.46
C ALA A 59 -10.01 -3.14 -12.44
N ASP A 60 -11.20 -3.46 -12.98
CA ASP A 60 -11.69 -4.83 -13.04
C ASP A 60 -10.76 -5.72 -13.85
N ILE A 61 -10.25 -5.20 -14.97
CA ILE A 61 -9.34 -5.93 -15.84
C ILE A 61 -8.02 -6.23 -15.12
N LYS A 62 -7.47 -5.26 -14.39
CA LYS A 62 -6.21 -5.44 -13.66
C LYS A 62 -6.37 -6.35 -12.43
N ALA A 63 -7.55 -6.36 -11.81
CA ALA A 63 -7.79 -7.10 -10.57
C ALA A 63 -8.32 -8.53 -10.78
N TYR A 64 -9.16 -8.76 -11.80
CA TYR A 64 -9.97 -9.99 -11.91
C TYR A 64 -9.91 -10.69 -13.28
N LEU A 65 -9.59 -9.98 -14.37
CA LEU A 65 -9.81 -10.48 -15.74
C LEU A 65 -8.51 -10.68 -16.51
N GLY A 66 -8.57 -11.44 -17.61
CA GLY A 66 -7.40 -11.73 -18.44
C GLY A 66 -6.46 -12.79 -17.88
N LEU A 67 -6.87 -13.47 -16.81
CA LEU A 67 -6.16 -14.58 -16.18
C LEU A 67 -7.01 -15.84 -16.23
N GLY A 68 -6.38 -16.96 -16.56
CA GLY A 68 -6.99 -18.28 -16.45
C GLY A 68 -5.95 -19.30 -16.06
N ILE A 69 -6.31 -20.17 -15.14
CA ILE A 69 -5.45 -21.24 -14.64
C ILE A 69 -6.02 -22.56 -15.13
N VAL A 70 -5.21 -23.33 -15.84
CA VAL A 70 -5.56 -24.70 -16.21
C VAL A 70 -5.22 -25.61 -15.03
N ARG A 71 -6.24 -26.15 -14.38
CA ARG A 71 -6.08 -27.15 -13.31
C ARG A 71 -6.23 -28.57 -13.84
N PHE A 72 -5.38 -29.47 -13.37
CA PHE A 72 -5.51 -30.92 -13.57
C PHE A 72 -6.34 -31.52 -12.44
N LYS A 73 -7.19 -32.49 -12.75
CA LYS A 73 -8.28 -33.01 -11.90
C LYS A 73 -7.87 -33.56 -10.53
N ASP A 74 -6.58 -33.84 -10.32
CA ASP A 74 -6.06 -34.62 -9.20
C ASP A 74 -5.20 -33.82 -8.21
N VAL A 75 -5.16 -32.48 -8.32
CA VAL A 75 -4.48 -31.62 -7.33
C VAL A 75 -5.49 -31.19 -6.26
N PRO A 76 -5.23 -31.47 -4.96
CA PRO A 76 -6.08 -31.00 -3.87
C PRO A 76 -6.23 -29.48 -3.92
N THR A 77 -7.46 -28.99 -3.80
CA THR A 77 -7.73 -27.57 -3.61
C THR A 77 -7.19 -27.18 -2.23
N GLU A 78 -6.04 -26.52 -2.17
CA GLU A 78 -5.77 -25.66 -1.02
C GLU A 78 -6.87 -24.60 -1.02
N PRO A 79 -7.74 -24.54 0.01
CA PRO A 79 -8.75 -23.51 0.06
C PRO A 79 -8.04 -22.16 0.00
N PRO A 80 -8.50 -21.21 -0.83
CA PRO A 80 -7.91 -19.89 -0.82
C PRO A 80 -7.92 -19.36 0.61
N ILE A 81 -6.79 -18.82 1.07
CA ILE A 81 -6.74 -18.09 2.33
C ILE A 81 -7.60 -16.84 2.10
N ILE A 82 -8.89 -16.93 2.41
CA ILE A 82 -9.76 -15.77 2.47
C ILE A 82 -9.29 -15.00 3.70
N ASN A 83 -8.46 -13.99 3.50
CA ASN A 83 -8.17 -13.02 4.54
C ASN A 83 -9.51 -12.38 4.91
N ALA A 84 -9.99 -12.67 6.13
CA ALA A 84 -11.24 -12.10 6.63
C ALA A 84 -11.18 -10.56 6.75
N TYR A 85 -9.97 -9.99 6.71
CA TYR A 85 -9.70 -8.58 6.86
C TYR A 85 -9.09 -8.01 5.57
N ASP A 86 -9.57 -6.85 5.18
CA ASP A 86 -9.06 -6.06 4.05
C ASP A 86 -7.75 -5.35 4.43
N TYR A 87 -7.63 -4.94 5.69
CA TYR A 87 -6.43 -4.30 6.23
C TYR A 87 -6.04 -4.87 7.58
N GLU A 88 -4.74 -5.00 7.80
CA GLU A 88 -4.14 -5.22 9.11
C GLU A 88 -3.29 -3.99 9.48
N TYR A 89 -3.73 -3.25 10.49
CA TYR A 89 -3.05 -2.06 11.00
C TYR A 89 -2.48 -2.29 12.38
N ARG A 90 -1.61 -1.37 12.82
CA ARG A 90 -0.99 -1.40 14.15
C ARG A 90 -1.59 -0.34 15.03
N VAL A 91 -1.64 -0.58 16.34
CA VAL A 91 -2.15 0.39 17.32
C VAL A 91 -1.42 1.74 17.22
N ASN A 92 -2.15 2.85 17.39
CA ASN A 92 -1.61 4.21 17.48
C ASN A 92 -0.74 4.65 16.28
N THR A 93 -1.05 4.18 15.06
CA THR A 93 -0.34 4.51 13.82
C THR A 93 -1.21 5.35 12.89
N GLU A 94 -0.58 6.18 12.05
CA GLU A 94 -1.27 6.85 10.95
C GLU A 94 -1.41 5.88 9.78
N VAL A 95 -2.60 5.71 9.23
CA VAL A 95 -2.87 4.73 8.18
C VAL A 95 -3.65 5.36 7.04
N ILE A 96 -3.64 4.70 5.89
CA ILE A 96 -4.45 5.08 4.74
C ILE A 96 -5.37 3.92 4.39
N THR A 97 -6.67 4.16 4.50
CA THR A 97 -7.70 3.26 4.01
C THR A 97 -8.21 3.80 2.69
N ALA A 98 -8.29 2.93 1.68
CA ALA A 98 -8.69 3.30 0.33
C ALA A 98 -9.77 2.37 -0.21
N VAL A 99 -10.50 2.86 -1.20
CA VAL A 99 -11.51 2.10 -1.94
C VAL A 99 -11.52 2.55 -3.40
N MET A 100 -11.74 1.62 -4.31
CA MET A 100 -11.96 1.93 -5.71
C MET A 100 -13.41 2.34 -5.95
N ILE A 101 -13.60 3.45 -6.65
CA ILE A 101 -14.90 3.95 -7.08
C ILE A 101 -15.00 3.82 -8.59
N SER A 102 -16.10 3.26 -9.07
CA SER A 102 -16.36 3.07 -10.50
C SER A 102 -17.85 3.16 -10.80
N GLY A 103 -18.21 3.38 -12.07
CA GLY A 103 -19.61 3.44 -12.50
C GLY A 103 -19.82 4.42 -13.65
N GLY A 104 -20.86 5.26 -13.54
CA GLY A 104 -21.09 6.37 -14.46
C GLY A 104 -19.99 7.42 -14.39
N GLN A 105 -19.85 8.24 -15.44
CA GLN A 105 -18.88 9.34 -15.45
C GLN A 105 -19.11 10.28 -14.27
N SER A 106 -18.04 10.63 -13.57
CA SER A 106 -18.05 11.68 -12.57
C SER A 106 -17.19 12.86 -12.99
N ASP A 107 -17.84 14.01 -13.14
CA ASP A 107 -17.27 15.28 -13.59
C ASP A 107 -17.71 16.41 -12.64
N PRO A 108 -17.21 17.65 -12.82
CA PRO A 108 -17.61 18.77 -11.99
C PRO A 108 -19.11 19.11 -11.99
N ASP A 109 -19.87 18.71 -13.02
CA ASP A 109 -21.33 18.91 -13.04
C ASP A 109 -22.06 17.83 -12.22
N ASN A 110 -21.53 16.61 -12.21
CA ASN A 110 -22.05 15.47 -11.45
C ASN A 110 -20.95 14.82 -10.57
N PRO A 111 -20.49 15.51 -9.51
CA PRO A 111 -19.33 15.09 -8.73
C PRO A 111 -19.65 13.90 -7.82
N THR A 112 -18.72 12.93 -7.75
CA THR A 112 -18.79 11.84 -6.78
C THR A 112 -18.14 12.27 -5.47
N ARG A 113 -18.82 11.94 -4.37
CA ARG A 113 -18.36 12.15 -3.00
C ARG A 113 -18.35 10.79 -2.29
N VAL A 114 -17.28 10.53 -1.55
CA VAL A 114 -17.11 9.28 -0.80
C VAL A 114 -16.98 9.62 0.67
N SER A 115 -17.73 8.93 1.52
CA SER A 115 -17.68 9.10 2.97
C SER A 115 -17.24 7.80 3.63
N PHE A 116 -16.18 7.86 4.44
CA PHE A 116 -15.72 6.76 5.28
C PHE A 116 -16.17 7.02 6.72
N ASN A 117 -16.98 6.14 7.28
CA ASN A 117 -17.30 6.15 8.71
C ASN A 117 -16.32 5.25 9.46
N ILE A 118 -15.44 5.87 10.25
CA ILE A 118 -14.36 5.22 10.98
C ILE A 118 -14.52 5.57 12.45
N ASN A 119 -14.83 4.58 13.28
CA ASN A 119 -14.97 4.73 14.72
C ASN A 119 -15.90 5.90 15.14
N GLY A 120 -17.05 6.02 14.45
CA GLY A 120 -18.03 7.09 14.69
C GLY A 120 -17.68 8.46 14.07
N THR A 121 -16.48 8.62 13.50
CA THR A 121 -16.08 9.83 12.78
C THR A 121 -16.28 9.64 11.28
N THR A 122 -16.85 10.64 10.60
CA THR A 122 -17.05 10.60 9.15
C THR A 122 -15.97 11.42 8.45
N TYR A 123 -15.23 10.78 7.54
CA TYR A 123 -14.21 11.38 6.69
C TYR A 123 -14.76 11.48 5.27
N ASN A 124 -14.74 12.67 4.68
CA ASN A 124 -15.26 12.91 3.34
C ASN A 124 -14.12 13.11 2.34
N VAL A 125 -14.21 12.43 1.21
CA VAL A 125 -13.39 12.64 0.02
C VAL A 125 -14.30 13.24 -1.04
N GLU A 126 -14.07 14.51 -1.35
CA GLU A 126 -14.83 15.23 -2.38
C GLU A 126 -14.11 15.19 -3.73
N ASN A 127 -14.82 15.55 -4.79
CA ASN A 127 -14.25 15.77 -6.11
C ASN A 127 -13.54 14.52 -6.67
N VAL A 128 -14.14 13.35 -6.47
CA VAL A 128 -13.65 12.08 -7.01
C VAL A 128 -14.13 11.96 -8.45
N TYR A 129 -13.31 12.38 -9.39
CA TYR A 129 -13.63 12.40 -10.82
C TYR A 129 -13.10 11.17 -11.53
N TYR A 130 -13.79 10.74 -12.58
CA TYR A 130 -13.36 9.67 -13.50
C TYR A 130 -14.27 9.63 -14.74
N PRO A 131 -13.72 9.34 -15.93
CA PRO A 131 -14.53 9.18 -17.14
C PRO A 131 -15.40 7.92 -17.08
N SER A 132 -16.43 7.87 -17.94
CA SER A 132 -17.27 6.68 -18.06
C SER A 132 -16.44 5.43 -18.42
N GLY A 133 -16.64 4.35 -17.67
CA GLY A 133 -15.92 3.08 -17.85
C GLY A 133 -14.56 3.01 -17.18
N ASP A 134 -14.15 4.06 -16.46
CA ASP A 134 -12.97 4.06 -15.60
C ASP A 134 -13.33 4.07 -14.12
N SER A 135 -12.29 4.08 -13.30
CA SER A 135 -12.37 4.10 -11.86
C SER A 135 -11.38 5.10 -11.26
N GLN A 136 -11.67 5.56 -10.05
CA GLN A 136 -10.79 6.41 -9.26
C GLN A 136 -10.62 5.82 -7.86
N VAL A 137 -9.38 5.77 -7.38
CA VAL A 137 -9.12 5.46 -5.97
C VAL A 137 -9.51 6.67 -5.11
N ALA A 138 -10.30 6.43 -4.07
CA ALA A 138 -10.60 7.39 -3.01
C ALA A 138 -10.03 6.86 -1.70
N TRP A 139 -9.36 7.72 -0.92
CA TRP A 139 -8.72 7.30 0.32
C TRP A 139 -8.80 8.37 1.40
N VAL A 140 -8.65 7.92 2.64
CA VAL A 140 -8.59 8.78 3.81
C VAL A 140 -7.38 8.42 4.66
N LYS A 141 -6.73 9.44 5.19
CA LYS A 141 -5.66 9.30 6.18
C LYS A 141 -6.24 9.53 7.56
N TRP A 142 -6.02 8.58 8.46
CA TRP A 142 -6.56 8.62 9.82
C TRP A 142 -5.61 7.91 10.78
N LYS A 143 -5.89 8.00 12.08
CA LYS A 143 -5.05 7.40 13.13
C LYS A 143 -5.78 6.26 13.82
N THR A 144 -5.15 5.10 13.90
CA THR A 144 -5.73 3.92 14.55
C THR A 144 -5.87 4.11 16.06
N PRO A 145 -6.87 3.46 16.70
CA PRO A 145 -6.96 3.33 18.14
C PRO A 145 -5.68 2.83 18.81
N SER A 146 -5.54 3.14 20.10
CA SER A 146 -4.41 2.70 20.92
C SER A 146 -4.53 1.27 21.44
N THR A 147 -5.66 0.59 21.21
CA THR A 147 -5.93 -0.77 21.67
C THR A 147 -6.27 -1.67 20.49
N GLU A 148 -5.81 -2.91 20.56
CA GLU A 148 -6.20 -3.95 19.62
C GLU A 148 -7.70 -4.14 19.57
N GLN A 149 -8.22 -4.29 18.35
CA GLN A 149 -9.62 -4.57 18.08
C GLN A 149 -9.80 -4.88 16.60
N ASP A 150 -10.89 -5.56 16.31
CA ASP A 150 -11.42 -5.64 14.95
C ASP A 150 -12.45 -4.53 14.76
N MET A 151 -12.46 -3.92 13.58
CA MET A 151 -13.42 -2.88 13.25
C MET A 151 -13.89 -3.00 11.81
N ALA A 152 -15.09 -2.49 11.56
CA ALA A 152 -15.63 -2.33 10.22
C ALA A 152 -15.70 -0.84 9.88
N ILE A 153 -15.14 -0.47 8.73
CA ILE A 153 -15.25 0.88 8.17
C ILE A 153 -16.36 0.84 7.12
N ASN A 154 -17.40 1.65 7.31
CA ASN A 154 -18.49 1.74 6.35
C ASN A 154 -18.20 2.86 5.35
N VAL A 155 -18.35 2.54 4.06
CA VAL A 155 -18.14 3.45 2.94
C VAL A 155 -19.49 3.73 2.30
N SER A 156 -19.82 5.01 2.15
CA SER A 156 -20.97 5.46 1.36
C SER A 156 -20.51 6.35 0.21
N VAL A 157 -21.21 6.25 -0.91
CA VAL A 157 -20.90 7.00 -2.13
C VAL A 157 -22.15 7.77 -2.55
N GLN A 158 -21.98 9.04 -2.86
CA GLN A 158 -23.00 9.88 -3.46
C GLN A 158 -22.50 10.35 -4.82
N GLY A 159 -23.28 10.08 -5.87
CA GLY A 159 -22.91 10.43 -7.24
C GLY A 159 -23.19 9.30 -8.21
N PRO A 160 -22.65 9.39 -9.44
CA PRO A 160 -22.95 8.48 -10.55
C PRO A 160 -22.30 7.08 -10.46
N GLY A 161 -21.52 6.79 -9.42
CA GLY A 161 -20.87 5.49 -9.24
C GLY A 161 -21.01 4.90 -7.84
N SER A 162 -20.34 3.77 -7.64
CA SER A 162 -20.35 2.99 -6.41
C SER A 162 -18.95 2.55 -6.01
N ALA A 163 -18.76 2.30 -4.72
CA ALA A 163 -17.55 1.70 -4.22
C ALA A 163 -17.53 0.19 -4.50
N GLU A 164 -16.35 -0.35 -4.79
CA GLU A 164 -16.11 -1.79 -4.90
C GLU A 164 -16.50 -2.54 -3.61
N LYS A 165 -16.27 -1.90 -2.45
CA LYS A 165 -16.65 -2.40 -1.13
C LYS A 165 -17.31 -1.30 -0.31
N THR A 166 -18.48 -1.61 0.25
CA THR A 166 -19.21 -0.72 1.18
C THR A 166 -18.80 -0.93 2.64
N THR A 167 -18.15 -2.05 2.95
CA THR A 167 -17.65 -2.37 4.28
C THR A 167 -16.23 -2.91 4.15
N ILE A 168 -15.30 -2.27 4.87
CA ILE A 168 -13.89 -2.63 4.92
C ILE A 168 -13.61 -3.18 6.32
N ASN A 169 -13.26 -4.45 6.41
CA ASN A 169 -12.92 -5.13 7.65
C ASN A 169 -11.45 -4.90 7.98
N VAL A 170 -11.18 -4.38 9.17
CA VAL A 170 -9.85 -3.98 9.60
C VAL A 170 -9.52 -4.68 10.91
N LYS A 171 -8.33 -5.28 10.97
CA LYS A 171 -7.75 -5.82 12.19
C LYS A 171 -6.68 -4.89 12.71
N ILE A 172 -6.76 -4.50 13.98
CA ILE A 172 -5.72 -3.70 14.64
C ILE A 172 -4.97 -4.59 15.63
N ILE A 173 -3.67 -4.73 15.41
CA ILE A 173 -2.78 -5.55 16.25
C ILE A 173 -1.76 -4.70 17.00
N ASP A 174 -1.24 -5.22 18.12
CA ASP A 174 -0.18 -4.61 18.90
C ASP A 174 1.04 -5.54 18.96
N PHE A 175 2.13 -5.07 18.36
CA PHE A 175 3.39 -5.80 18.39
C PHE A 175 4.15 -5.68 19.71
N ASN A 176 3.78 -4.74 20.57
CA ASN A 176 4.44 -4.45 21.83
C ASN A 176 4.06 -5.42 22.97
N LYS A 177 3.77 -6.68 22.62
CA LYS A 177 3.32 -7.71 23.55
C LYS A 177 4.38 -8.79 23.83
N ASN A 178 5.58 -8.61 23.27
CA ASN A 178 6.65 -9.60 23.35
C ASN A 178 7.91 -8.96 23.97
N PRO A 179 7.99 -8.88 25.32
CA PRO A 179 9.16 -8.31 25.98
C PRO A 179 10.39 -9.20 25.76
N PRO A 180 11.61 -8.63 25.76
CA PRO A 180 12.83 -9.42 25.59
C PRO A 180 12.89 -10.60 26.55
N PRO A 181 13.41 -11.77 26.14
CA PRO A 181 13.62 -12.90 27.04
C PRO A 181 14.63 -12.51 28.12
N ASN A 182 14.51 -13.12 29.31
CA ASN A 182 15.48 -12.93 30.38
C ASN A 182 16.77 -13.69 30.03
N PRO A 183 17.91 -13.01 29.85
CA PRO A 183 19.18 -13.70 29.62
C PRO A 183 19.67 -14.30 30.94
N VAL A 184 19.69 -15.63 31.04
CA VAL A 184 20.26 -16.33 32.20
C VAL A 184 21.52 -17.07 31.79
N ALA A 185 22.55 -17.02 32.64
CA ALA A 185 23.87 -17.56 32.34
C ALA A 185 23.92 -19.09 32.30
N ASP A 186 22.87 -19.76 32.77
CA ASP A 186 22.68 -21.20 32.80
C ASP A 186 21.71 -21.71 31.73
N ASP A 187 21.23 -20.84 30.84
CA ASP A 187 20.36 -21.23 29.72
C ASP A 187 21.06 -22.24 28.79
N ARG A 188 20.30 -23.18 28.24
CA ARG A 188 20.82 -24.23 27.35
C ARG A 188 19.80 -24.65 26.31
N ASN A 189 20.26 -24.79 25.06
CA ASN A 189 19.47 -25.38 23.98
C ASN A 189 20.34 -26.31 23.11
N ASN A 190 20.42 -27.58 23.51
CA ASN A 190 21.26 -28.57 22.83
C ASN A 190 20.69 -29.04 21.48
N SER A 191 19.40 -28.77 21.20
CA SER A 191 18.74 -29.12 19.94
C SER A 191 18.71 -27.96 18.95
N PHE A 192 19.37 -26.85 19.27
CA PHE A 192 19.45 -25.70 18.38
C PHE A 192 20.16 -26.04 17.07
N SER A 193 19.64 -25.46 16.00
CA SER A 193 20.23 -25.45 14.67
C SER A 193 19.83 -24.12 14.02
N PHE A 194 20.74 -23.59 13.20
CA PHE A 194 20.44 -22.41 12.41
C PHE A 194 19.38 -22.73 11.36
N GLU A 195 18.39 -21.86 11.25
CA GLU A 195 17.42 -21.86 10.16
C GLU A 195 17.76 -20.76 9.17
N SER A 196 17.33 -20.91 7.92
CA SER A 196 17.43 -19.84 6.93
C SER A 196 16.59 -18.64 7.35
N VAL A 197 17.09 -17.44 7.08
CA VAL A 197 16.32 -16.21 7.25
C VAL A 197 15.04 -16.31 6.41
N PRO A 198 13.85 -16.06 7.00
CA PRO A 198 12.60 -16.18 6.27
C PRO A 198 12.49 -15.12 5.17
N GLU A 199 12.01 -15.54 4.01
CA GLU A 199 11.57 -14.62 2.96
C GLU A 199 10.21 -14.02 3.34
N ARG A 200 10.10 -12.70 3.27
CA ARG A 200 8.84 -11.98 3.45
C ARG A 200 8.51 -11.22 2.18
N LEU A 201 7.24 -11.22 1.80
CA LEU A 201 6.75 -10.52 0.61
C LEU A 201 6.91 -9.01 0.76
N GLU A 202 7.91 -8.47 0.07
CA GLU A 202 8.21 -7.03 0.05
C GLU A 202 7.32 -6.27 -0.92
N LYS A 203 6.96 -5.05 -0.52
CA LYS A 203 6.38 -4.07 -1.44
C LYS A 203 7.14 -2.78 -1.29
N THR A 204 8.13 -2.57 -2.14
CA THR A 204 9.01 -1.39 -2.07
C THR A 204 8.55 -0.24 -2.96
N ARG A 205 7.58 -0.48 -3.85
CA ARG A 205 7.00 0.52 -4.73
C ARG A 205 5.49 0.43 -4.79
N ALA A 206 4.85 1.59 -4.87
CA ALA A 206 3.43 1.75 -5.14
C ALA A 206 3.23 2.82 -6.20
N ASP A 207 2.32 2.56 -7.13
CA ASP A 207 1.93 3.48 -8.20
C ASP A 207 0.40 3.61 -8.18
N TRP A 208 -0.10 4.84 -8.28
CA TRP A 208 -1.54 5.12 -8.35
C TRP A 208 -1.80 6.34 -9.24
N SER A 209 -3.05 6.58 -9.58
CA SER A 209 -3.43 7.66 -10.48
C SER A 209 -4.68 8.38 -10.02
N ILE A 210 -4.79 9.64 -10.44
CA ILE A 210 -5.97 10.47 -10.22
C ILE A 210 -6.41 11.08 -11.54
N TRP A 211 -7.68 10.96 -11.87
CA TRP A 211 -8.28 11.68 -12.98
C TRP A 211 -8.50 13.14 -12.63
N ARG A 212 -8.04 14.02 -13.52
CA ARG A 212 -8.26 15.46 -13.44
C ARG A 212 -9.12 15.92 -14.62
N PRO A 213 -10.33 16.43 -14.37
CA PRO A 213 -11.20 16.93 -15.42
C PRO A 213 -10.69 18.26 -15.96
N TRP A 214 -10.99 18.54 -17.22
CA TRP A 214 -10.82 19.83 -17.87
C TRP A 214 -11.93 20.05 -18.90
N TRP A 215 -12.32 21.31 -19.07
CA TRP A 215 -13.42 21.67 -19.97
C TRP A 215 -12.90 21.82 -21.40
N GLN A 216 -13.44 21.03 -22.32
CA GLN A 216 -13.22 21.18 -23.75
C GLN A 216 -14.30 22.10 -24.30
N GLU A 217 -13.92 23.35 -24.62
CA GLU A 217 -14.85 24.32 -25.19
C GLU A 217 -15.35 23.88 -26.58
N HIS A 218 -16.62 24.15 -26.85
CA HIS A 218 -17.23 23.99 -28.15
C HIS A 218 -18.26 25.08 -28.41
N TRP A 219 -17.77 26.23 -28.88
CA TRP A 219 -18.61 27.40 -29.17
C TRP A 219 -19.44 27.19 -30.44
N VAL A 220 -20.76 27.23 -30.27
CA VAL A 220 -21.75 27.11 -31.36
C VAL A 220 -22.58 28.40 -31.41
N ASP A 221 -22.70 28.99 -32.58
CA ASP A 221 -23.60 30.12 -32.78
C ASP A 221 -25.05 29.61 -32.88
N ARG A 222 -25.80 29.78 -31.79
CA ARG A 222 -27.25 29.55 -31.69
C ARG A 222 -28.05 30.81 -32.00
N GLY A 223 -27.49 31.70 -32.82
CA GLY A 223 -28.13 32.93 -33.28
C GLY A 223 -29.43 32.69 -34.05
N HIS A 224 -30.07 33.78 -34.42
CA HIS A 224 -31.30 33.76 -35.20
C HIS A 224 -31.36 34.94 -36.15
N TRP A 225 -32.26 34.87 -37.14
CA TRP A 225 -32.48 35.96 -38.08
C TRP A 225 -33.53 36.92 -37.56
N GLU A 226 -33.15 38.18 -37.35
CA GLU A 226 -34.09 39.28 -37.10
C GLU A 226 -34.48 39.95 -38.44
N ARG A 227 -35.71 40.48 -38.48
CA ARG A 227 -36.26 41.16 -39.65
C ARG A 227 -36.82 42.50 -39.23
N ASP A 228 -36.32 43.55 -39.86
CA ASP A 228 -36.87 44.89 -39.73
C ASP A 228 -37.52 45.33 -41.03
N SER A 229 -38.62 46.05 -40.90
CA SER A 229 -39.33 46.66 -42.01
C SER A 229 -39.56 48.13 -41.72
N TRP A 230 -39.24 49.01 -42.68
CA TRP A 230 -39.49 50.44 -42.57
C TRP A 230 -39.94 51.02 -43.90
N THR A 231 -40.66 52.13 -43.86
CA THR A 231 -41.06 52.89 -45.05
C THR A 231 -40.25 54.17 -45.11
N ASP A 232 -39.64 54.46 -46.26
CA ASP A 232 -38.90 55.70 -46.44
C ASP A 232 -39.82 56.92 -46.61
N SER A 233 -39.23 58.11 -46.69
CA SER A 233 -39.96 59.37 -46.89
C SER A 233 -40.69 59.47 -48.22
N GLU A 234 -40.43 58.56 -49.17
CA GLU A 234 -41.08 58.47 -50.48
C GLU A 234 -42.23 57.45 -50.49
N GLY A 235 -42.50 56.79 -49.34
CA GLY A 235 -43.57 55.81 -49.21
C GLY A 235 -43.20 54.40 -49.69
N LYS A 236 -41.92 54.12 -49.95
CA LYS A 236 -41.44 52.80 -50.38
C LYS A 236 -41.08 51.94 -49.16
N GLU A 237 -41.61 50.72 -49.12
CA GLU A 237 -41.28 49.73 -48.08
C GLU A 237 -39.92 49.06 -48.35
N HIS A 238 -39.13 48.95 -47.30
CA HIS A 238 -37.86 48.24 -47.27
C HIS A 238 -37.89 47.19 -46.16
N THR A 239 -37.20 46.09 -46.40
CA THR A 239 -36.98 45.05 -45.39
C THR A 239 -35.50 44.72 -45.32
N SER A 240 -34.95 44.65 -44.11
CA SER A 240 -33.63 44.06 -43.86
C SER A 240 -33.79 42.72 -43.16
N ARG A 241 -32.73 41.91 -43.24
CA ARG A 241 -32.61 40.69 -42.48
C ARG A 241 -31.19 40.58 -41.99
N GLU A 242 -31.01 40.56 -40.69
CA GLU A 242 -29.69 40.46 -40.07
C GLU A 242 -29.60 39.23 -39.17
N TRP A 243 -28.43 38.61 -39.16
CA TRP A 243 -28.15 37.49 -38.27
C TRP A 243 -27.70 38.05 -36.94
N VAL A 244 -28.47 37.79 -35.89
CA VAL A 244 -28.12 38.12 -34.52
C VAL A 244 -27.44 36.90 -33.91
N SER A 245 -26.11 36.97 -33.78
CA SER A 245 -25.30 35.88 -33.23
C SER A 245 -25.59 35.67 -31.75
N ASN A 246 -25.67 34.41 -31.33
CA ASN A 246 -25.79 34.02 -29.93
C ASN A 246 -24.85 32.84 -29.68
N TRP A 247 -23.61 33.13 -29.32
CA TRP A 247 -22.60 32.11 -29.04
C TRP A 247 -22.89 31.40 -27.71
N VAL A 248 -23.08 30.09 -27.77
CA VAL A 248 -23.27 29.22 -26.61
C VAL A 248 -22.14 28.19 -26.61
N ASP A 249 -21.52 27.99 -25.46
CA ASP A 249 -20.55 26.91 -25.28
C ASP A 249 -21.30 25.60 -25.01
N GLU A 250 -21.24 24.68 -25.97
CA GLU A 250 -21.76 23.31 -25.89
C GLU A 250 -20.63 22.30 -25.66
N GLY A 251 -19.60 22.74 -24.95
CA GLY A 251 -18.44 21.93 -24.57
C GLY A 251 -18.78 20.73 -23.70
N TRP A 252 -17.74 19.96 -23.36
CA TRP A 252 -17.85 18.77 -22.52
C TRP A 252 -16.62 18.58 -21.64
N TRP A 253 -16.75 17.77 -20.60
CA TRP A 253 -15.63 17.38 -19.76
C TRP A 253 -14.77 16.31 -20.43
N GLU A 254 -13.48 16.59 -20.57
CA GLU A 254 -12.44 15.61 -20.89
C GLU A 254 -11.56 15.40 -19.64
N PHE A 255 -10.75 14.33 -19.63
CA PHE A 255 -10.01 13.93 -18.44
C PHE A 255 -8.54 13.66 -18.76
N ASN A 256 -7.67 14.14 -17.87
CA ASN A 256 -6.26 13.79 -17.87
C ASN A 256 -5.97 12.82 -16.71
N LEU A 257 -5.05 11.88 -16.92
CA LEU A 257 -4.62 10.96 -15.87
C LEU A 257 -3.30 11.44 -15.24
N ASP A 258 -3.39 11.99 -14.03
CA ASP A 258 -2.22 12.35 -13.23
C ASP A 258 -1.69 11.09 -12.53
N ARG A 259 -0.38 10.86 -12.58
CA ARG A 259 0.26 9.63 -12.07
C ARG A 259 1.18 9.92 -10.90
N TYR A 260 1.04 9.09 -9.87
CA TYR A 260 1.75 9.22 -8.62
C TYR A 260 2.45 7.94 -8.25
N PHE A 261 3.52 8.07 -7.49
CA PHE A 261 4.26 6.92 -7.00
C PHE A 261 4.86 7.19 -5.63
N ALA A 262 5.17 6.10 -4.92
CA ALA A 262 6.00 6.10 -3.74
C ALA A 262 6.97 4.92 -3.80
N THR A 263 8.21 5.15 -3.35
CA THR A 263 9.25 4.13 -3.25
C THR A 263 9.85 4.16 -1.84
N LEU A 264 9.91 2.99 -1.21
CA LEU A 264 10.53 2.74 0.09
C LEU A 264 11.97 2.26 -0.13
N SER A 265 12.90 2.81 0.66
CA SER A 265 14.29 2.36 0.75
C SER A 265 14.71 2.36 2.21
N ALA A 266 15.41 1.32 2.66
CA ALA A 266 15.85 1.22 4.04
C ALA A 266 17.16 0.44 4.17
N ASP A 267 17.90 0.78 5.22
CA ASP A 267 19.15 0.17 5.60
C ASP A 267 19.07 -0.27 7.07
N MET A 268 19.61 -1.45 7.36
CA MET A 268 19.69 -2.03 8.69
C MET A 268 21.17 -2.22 9.07
N SER A 269 21.49 -1.92 10.33
CA SER A 269 22.80 -2.22 10.90
C SER A 269 22.64 -2.75 12.32
N ILE A 270 23.15 -3.96 12.55
CA ILE A 270 23.36 -4.48 13.91
C ILE A 270 24.80 -4.26 14.34
N LYS A 271 25.04 -4.03 15.62
CA LYS A 271 26.38 -3.91 16.20
C LYS A 271 26.41 -4.58 17.56
N TYR A 272 27.58 -5.03 18.00
CA TYR A 272 27.72 -5.49 19.39
C TYR A 272 27.48 -4.32 20.34
N ASP A 273 26.99 -4.64 21.53
CA ASP A 273 26.78 -3.65 22.58
C ASP A 273 28.12 -3.02 23.01
N ASN A 274 28.16 -1.70 23.20
CA ASN A 274 29.36 -0.98 23.59
C ASN A 274 29.97 -1.48 24.92
N LYS A 275 29.23 -2.24 25.72
CA LYS A 275 29.70 -2.89 26.95
C LYS A 275 30.41 -4.23 26.71
N ASN A 276 30.41 -4.74 25.48
CA ASN A 276 31.15 -5.94 25.10
C ASN A 276 32.61 -5.59 24.83
N SER A 277 33.47 -5.74 25.85
CA SER A 277 34.90 -5.42 25.77
C SER A 277 35.73 -6.42 24.96
N THR A 278 35.18 -7.60 24.65
CA THR A 278 35.89 -8.67 23.93
C THR A 278 35.48 -8.78 22.47
N ALA A 279 34.51 -7.95 22.04
CA ALA A 279 34.15 -7.81 20.64
C ALA A 279 35.26 -7.15 19.81
N ASN A 280 35.41 -7.60 18.57
CA ASN A 280 36.35 -7.07 17.61
C ASN A 280 35.73 -7.03 16.21
N GLY A 281 35.59 -5.84 15.63
CA GLY A 281 35.02 -5.64 14.30
C GLY A 281 33.57 -6.12 14.20
N ARG A 282 33.32 -7.18 13.42
CA ARG A 282 32.00 -7.84 13.30
C ARG A 282 31.88 -9.11 14.13
N THR A 283 32.84 -9.37 15.02
CA THR A 283 32.90 -10.60 15.81
C THR A 283 32.64 -10.30 17.29
N MET A 284 31.83 -11.13 17.93
CA MET A 284 31.56 -11.08 19.36
C MET A 284 31.39 -12.50 19.92
N LYS A 285 31.46 -12.63 21.25
CA LYS A 285 31.08 -13.86 21.95
C LYS A 285 29.57 -13.92 22.15
N SER A 286 29.01 -15.12 22.22
CA SER A 286 27.61 -15.33 22.62
C SER A 286 27.38 -14.92 24.08
N GLY A 287 26.13 -14.63 24.46
CA GLY A 287 25.78 -14.15 25.80
C GLY A 287 25.84 -12.63 25.97
N TYR A 288 26.47 -11.92 25.03
CA TYR A 288 26.52 -10.45 25.03
C TYR A 288 25.38 -9.83 24.22
N GLY A 289 25.15 -8.55 24.48
CA GLY A 289 24.13 -7.74 23.83
C GLY A 289 24.50 -7.32 22.41
N ILE A 290 23.48 -7.10 21.58
CA ILE A 290 23.56 -6.44 20.28
C ILE A 290 22.60 -5.24 20.25
N ASN A 291 22.99 -4.17 19.59
CA ASN A 291 22.11 -3.06 19.24
C ASN A 291 21.76 -3.15 17.77
N GLU A 292 20.59 -2.62 17.42
CA GLU A 292 20.11 -2.52 16.04
C GLU A 292 19.73 -1.08 15.75
N THR A 293 20.04 -0.63 14.53
CA THR A 293 19.58 0.63 13.97
C THR A 293 19.06 0.40 12.58
N ILE A 294 17.88 0.95 12.29
CA ILE A 294 17.30 0.99 10.95
C ILE A 294 17.07 2.44 10.56
N THR A 295 17.44 2.79 9.33
CA THR A 295 17.09 4.05 8.70
C THR A 295 16.28 3.75 7.46
N ALA A 296 15.08 4.31 7.37
CA ALA A 296 14.24 4.18 6.18
C ALA A 296 14.03 5.54 5.51
N SER A 297 13.52 5.52 4.29
CA SER A 297 13.11 6.69 3.53
C SER A 297 11.99 6.35 2.57
N VAL A 298 11.03 7.25 2.41
CA VAL A 298 9.98 7.14 1.38
C VAL A 298 10.09 8.32 0.43
N SER A 299 10.39 8.05 -0.83
CA SER A 299 10.41 9.04 -1.91
C SER A 299 9.07 9.00 -2.64
N THR A 300 8.46 10.15 -2.89
CA THR A 300 7.15 10.25 -3.55
C THR A 300 6.97 11.60 -4.24
N ASN A 301 6.14 11.64 -5.27
CA ASN A 301 5.67 12.89 -5.89
C ASN A 301 4.32 13.38 -5.32
N GLN A 302 3.75 12.71 -4.29
CA GLN A 302 2.52 13.13 -3.60
C GLN A 302 2.58 12.82 -2.09
N SER A 303 3.35 13.61 -1.34
CA SER A 303 3.61 13.38 0.09
C SER A 303 2.37 13.39 0.99
N THR A 304 1.29 14.07 0.59
CA THR A 304 0.03 14.11 1.34
C THR A 304 -0.73 12.78 1.29
N ALA A 305 -0.47 11.95 0.27
CA ALA A 305 -1.16 10.68 0.03
C ALA A 305 -0.42 9.46 0.57
N ILE A 306 0.63 9.65 1.38
CA ILE A 306 1.38 8.54 1.99
C ILE A 306 1.55 8.71 3.50
N THR A 307 1.94 7.63 4.17
CA THR A 307 2.55 7.67 5.51
C THR A 307 3.99 7.16 5.42
N TYR A 308 4.85 7.66 6.30
CA TYR A 308 6.21 7.15 6.44
C TYR A 308 6.21 5.89 7.31
N SER A 309 7.29 5.11 7.29
CA SER A 309 7.38 3.87 8.08
C SER A 309 7.20 4.16 9.56
N GLN A 310 6.50 3.28 10.28
CA GLN A 310 6.14 3.53 11.68
C GLN A 310 6.49 2.39 12.62
N ASN A 311 6.63 1.18 12.10
CA ASN A 311 7.01 0.02 12.89
C ASN A 311 8.11 -0.77 12.17
N ALA A 312 9.02 -1.31 12.96
CA ALA A 312 10.01 -2.28 12.55
C ALA A 312 10.04 -3.39 13.59
N VAL A 313 10.05 -4.64 13.15
CA VAL A 313 9.95 -5.81 14.04
C VAL A 313 11.03 -6.81 13.71
N SER A 314 11.93 -7.06 14.66
CA SER A 314 13.08 -7.94 14.50
C SER A 314 12.79 -9.34 14.99
N TYR A 315 13.29 -10.32 14.25
CA TYR A 315 13.21 -11.74 14.51
C TYR A 315 14.63 -12.29 14.61
N PHE A 316 14.83 -13.28 15.47
CA PHE A 316 16.15 -13.71 15.89
C PHE A 316 16.37 -15.21 15.65
N PRO A 317 17.61 -15.63 15.37
CA PRO A 317 17.93 -17.01 15.00
C PRO A 317 17.66 -17.99 16.14
N GLU A 318 17.88 -17.62 17.40
CA GLU A 318 17.62 -18.48 18.56
C GLU A 318 16.16 -18.95 18.68
N PHE A 319 15.24 -18.25 18.02
CA PHE A 319 13.81 -18.56 17.96
C PHE A 319 13.37 -19.06 16.59
N ARG A 320 14.34 -19.41 15.73
CA ARG A 320 14.13 -19.82 14.34
C ARG A 320 13.32 -18.80 13.52
N TYR A 321 13.35 -17.53 13.93
CA TYR A 321 12.55 -16.45 13.35
C TYR A 321 11.01 -16.64 13.44
N GLU A 322 10.52 -17.57 14.27
CA GLU A 322 9.10 -17.95 14.32
C GLU A 322 8.41 -17.49 15.61
N THR A 323 8.98 -17.85 16.75
CA THR A 323 8.25 -17.84 18.04
C THR A 323 8.41 -16.55 18.84
N TYR A 324 9.39 -15.72 18.49
CA TYR A 324 9.66 -14.47 19.18
C TYR A 324 10.04 -13.37 18.20
N TRP A 325 9.59 -12.16 18.51
CA TRP A 325 9.92 -10.95 17.80
C TRP A 325 10.09 -9.81 18.79
N ARG A 326 10.86 -8.80 18.39
CA ARG A 326 11.04 -7.57 19.17
C ARG A 326 10.61 -6.38 18.35
N LEU A 327 9.70 -5.58 18.90
CA LEU A 327 9.33 -4.29 18.34
C LEU A 327 10.47 -3.28 18.56
N LEU A 328 10.82 -2.54 17.51
CA LEU A 328 11.72 -1.41 17.61
C LEU A 328 10.96 -0.14 17.95
N GLU A 329 11.61 0.74 18.70
CA GLU A 329 11.14 2.08 18.97
C GLU A 329 11.54 3.02 17.83
N ARG A 330 10.58 3.82 17.36
CA ARG A 330 10.82 4.89 16.41
C ARG A 330 11.44 6.09 17.13
N ILE A 331 12.75 6.24 17.01
CA ILE A 331 13.54 7.33 17.61
C ILE A 331 13.35 8.64 16.85
N GLN A 332 13.16 8.54 15.53
CA GLN A 332 12.92 9.69 14.66
C GLN A 332 11.79 9.35 13.68
N GLY A 333 10.84 10.27 13.51
CA GLY A 333 9.77 10.16 12.51
C GLY A 333 10.01 11.02 11.27
N GLY A 334 8.97 11.19 10.44
CA GLY A 334 9.03 12.00 9.22
C GLY A 334 9.56 11.22 8.02
N SER A 335 10.12 11.93 7.03
CA SER A 335 10.50 11.35 5.74
C SER A 335 11.66 10.36 5.77
N SER A 336 12.44 10.39 6.84
CA SER A 336 13.57 9.49 7.06
C SER A 336 13.52 8.93 8.48
N PRO A 337 12.59 8.01 8.78
CA PRO A 337 12.42 7.53 10.14
C PRO A 337 13.60 6.63 10.54
N LYS A 338 13.97 6.73 11.82
CA LYS A 338 15.02 5.93 12.43
C LYS A 338 14.44 5.07 13.55
N PHE A 339 14.83 3.81 13.57
CA PHE A 339 14.39 2.82 14.56
C PHE A 339 15.57 2.21 15.29
N GLU A 340 15.39 1.97 16.58
CA GLU A 340 16.32 1.23 17.42
C GLU A 340 15.53 0.28 18.33
N PHE A 341 16.18 -0.70 18.95
CA PHE A 341 15.48 -1.52 19.93
C PHE A 341 14.85 -0.68 21.05
N GLN A 342 13.69 -1.10 21.55
CA GLN A 342 13.18 -0.59 22.83
C GLN A 342 14.16 -0.89 23.96
N GLU A 343 14.13 -0.10 25.04
CA GLU A 343 14.95 -0.35 26.23
C GLU A 343 14.75 -1.77 26.77
N ASN A 344 15.84 -2.46 27.08
CA ASN A 344 15.77 -3.80 27.64
C ASN A 344 15.69 -3.74 29.16
N LYS A 345 14.57 -4.19 29.73
CA LYS A 345 14.34 -4.25 31.19
C LYS A 345 15.35 -5.14 31.94
N TYR A 346 16.01 -6.08 31.26
CA TYR A 346 17.03 -6.95 31.82
C TYR A 346 18.46 -6.39 31.68
N SER A 347 18.64 -5.30 30.93
CA SER A 347 19.92 -4.59 30.93
C SER A 347 20.08 -3.82 32.24
N THR A 348 21.20 -4.01 32.93
CA THR A 348 21.55 -3.26 34.15
C THR A 348 21.52 -1.74 33.92
N TYR A 349 21.83 -1.29 32.70
CA TYR A 349 21.88 0.12 32.33
C TYR A 349 20.65 0.59 31.52
N LYS A 350 19.63 -0.28 31.36
CA LYS A 350 18.47 -0.06 30.48
C LYS A 350 18.85 0.21 29.01
N ASP A 351 19.96 -0.38 28.58
CA ASP A 351 20.43 -0.23 27.20
C ASP A 351 19.41 -0.81 26.19
N ARG A 352 19.40 -0.23 24.99
CA ARG A 352 18.59 -0.65 23.82
C ARG A 352 19.19 -1.90 23.16
N THR A 353 19.35 -2.96 23.92
CA THR A 353 20.17 -4.12 23.55
C THR A 353 19.39 -5.42 23.57
N HIS A 354 19.68 -6.35 22.65
CA HIS A 354 19.17 -7.73 22.64
C HIS A 354 20.29 -8.66 23.05
N PHE A 355 20.10 -9.44 24.11
CA PHE A 355 21.12 -10.39 24.54
C PHE A 355 21.01 -11.67 23.72
N THR A 356 22.11 -12.04 23.09
CA THR A 356 22.24 -13.37 22.46
C THR A 356 22.27 -14.45 23.55
N PRO A 357 21.68 -15.64 23.34
CA PRO A 357 21.80 -16.71 24.33
C PRO A 357 23.25 -17.16 24.50
N VAL A 358 23.67 -17.50 25.71
CA VAL A 358 25.06 -17.94 25.99
C VAL A 358 25.39 -19.23 25.22
N TRP A 359 24.42 -20.11 25.03
CA TRP A 359 24.58 -21.37 24.30
C TRP A 359 24.62 -21.21 22.76
N MET A 360 24.43 -20.00 22.23
CA MET A 360 24.47 -19.75 20.78
C MET A 360 25.81 -20.22 20.20
N PRO A 361 25.82 -21.15 19.23
CA PRO A 361 27.06 -21.67 18.67
C PRO A 361 27.79 -20.64 17.82
N ASP A 362 29.07 -20.90 17.58
CA ASP A 362 29.90 -20.15 16.64
C ASP A 362 29.29 -20.16 15.24
N GLY A 363 29.29 -19.00 14.58
CA GLY A 363 28.70 -18.85 13.26
C GLY A 363 28.12 -17.46 13.01
N SER A 364 27.41 -17.34 11.89
CA SER A 364 26.73 -16.09 11.54
C SER A 364 25.46 -15.92 12.36
N TYR A 365 25.41 -14.87 13.15
CA TYR A 365 24.22 -14.44 13.87
C TYR A 365 23.51 -13.38 13.06
N ILE A 366 22.46 -13.78 12.34
CA ILE A 366 21.72 -12.94 11.41
C ILE A 366 20.41 -12.49 12.07
N VAL A 367 20.25 -11.20 12.28
CA VAL A 367 18.95 -10.63 12.70
C VAL A 367 18.18 -10.26 11.46
N ASN A 368 16.88 -10.53 11.47
CA ASN A 368 16.01 -10.26 10.35
C ASN A 368 14.82 -9.39 10.77
N THR A 369 14.65 -8.25 10.11
CA THR A 369 13.74 -7.21 10.56
C THR A 369 12.75 -6.84 9.48
N TRP A 370 11.47 -6.84 9.85
CA TRP A 370 10.37 -6.47 8.98
C TRP A 370 9.99 -5.00 9.20
N LEU A 371 10.30 -4.15 8.23
CA LEU A 371 9.94 -2.73 8.23
C LEU A 371 8.59 -2.55 7.54
N ILE A 372 7.65 -1.85 8.20
CA ILE A 372 6.25 -1.75 7.76
C ILE A 372 5.60 -0.39 8.09
N ASP A 373 4.31 -0.29 7.78
CA ASP A 373 3.41 0.83 8.06
C ASP A 373 3.71 2.12 7.28
N SER A 374 4.33 1.97 6.11
CA SER A 374 4.38 2.98 5.06
C SER A 374 3.16 2.84 4.13
N TRP A 375 2.04 3.47 4.46
CA TRP A 375 0.77 3.32 3.76
C TRP A 375 0.66 4.24 2.54
N THR A 376 0.03 3.73 1.48
CA THR A 376 -0.31 4.44 0.24
C THR A 376 -1.76 4.13 -0.13
N PRO A 377 -2.38 4.83 -1.10
CA PRO A 377 -3.75 4.53 -1.53
C PRO A 377 -3.90 3.12 -2.13
N VAL A 378 -2.79 2.47 -2.51
CA VAL A 378 -2.76 1.12 -3.09
C VAL A 378 -2.09 0.10 -2.15
N GLY A 379 -2.09 0.38 -0.84
CA GLY A 379 -1.64 -0.54 0.20
C GLY A 379 -0.31 -0.17 0.87
N MET A 380 0.15 -1.04 1.76
CA MET A 380 1.35 -0.85 2.57
C MET A 380 2.63 -1.18 1.80
N LEU A 381 3.61 -0.29 1.89
CA LEU A 381 4.99 -0.58 1.55
C LEU A 381 5.70 -1.25 2.73
N SER A 382 6.51 -2.26 2.44
CA SER A 382 7.25 -3.05 3.41
C SER A 382 8.57 -3.57 2.85
N MET A 383 9.52 -3.88 3.74
CA MET A 383 10.86 -4.35 3.37
C MET A 383 11.41 -5.35 4.39
N ASN A 384 12.06 -6.42 3.90
CA ASN A 384 12.69 -7.48 4.67
C ASN A 384 14.18 -7.19 4.78
N LEU A 385 14.59 -6.73 5.94
CA LEU A 385 15.98 -6.37 6.18
C LEU A 385 16.68 -7.50 6.92
N ASN A 386 17.98 -7.62 6.72
CA ASN A 386 18.83 -8.44 7.57
C ASN A 386 20.22 -7.83 7.67
N ASP A 387 20.88 -8.10 8.79
CA ASP A 387 22.31 -7.83 8.97
C ASP A 387 22.89 -8.89 9.93
N SER A 388 24.21 -9.10 9.89
CA SER A 388 24.85 -10.24 10.55
C SER A 388 26.14 -9.93 11.30
N LEU A 389 26.26 -10.48 12.52
CA LEU A 389 27.50 -10.53 13.29
C LEU A 389 28.05 -11.96 13.26
N ASN A 390 29.31 -12.12 13.66
CA ASN A 390 29.95 -13.41 13.80
C ASN A 390 30.10 -13.76 15.28
N ILE A 391 29.52 -14.88 15.70
CA ILE A 391 29.73 -15.43 17.04
C ILE A 391 30.98 -16.29 17.04
N ARG A 392 31.89 -16.03 17.97
CA ARG A 392 33.08 -16.86 18.23
C ARG A 392 33.36 -16.95 19.72
N GLY A 393 33.18 -18.14 20.27
CA GLY A 393 33.23 -18.38 21.70
C GLY A 393 32.00 -17.84 22.43
N SER A 394 32.01 -18.00 23.75
CA SER A 394 30.91 -17.64 24.63
C SER A 394 31.35 -16.75 25.78
N LEU A 395 30.39 -16.11 26.45
CA LEU A 395 30.61 -15.35 27.68
C LEU A 395 31.36 -16.15 28.75
N TRP A 396 31.21 -17.48 28.79
CA TRP A 396 31.97 -18.32 29.72
C TRP A 396 33.47 -18.32 29.46
N ASP A 397 33.92 -18.08 28.22
CA ASP A 397 35.34 -17.98 27.88
C ASP A 397 35.98 -16.71 28.46
N ASP A 398 35.16 -15.70 28.81
CA ASP A 398 35.61 -14.49 29.49
C ASP A 398 35.55 -14.61 31.02
N TRP A 399 34.83 -15.60 31.55
CA TRP A 399 34.83 -15.94 32.97
C TRP A 399 36.09 -16.71 33.35
N HIS A 400 37.16 -15.95 33.63
CA HIS A 400 38.36 -16.50 34.23
C HIS A 400 38.19 -16.70 35.74
N ILE A 401 38.10 -17.96 36.19
CA ILE A 401 38.31 -18.31 37.60
C ILE A 401 39.78 -18.70 37.78
N ALA A 402 40.64 -17.72 38.11
CA ALA A 402 41.96 -18.03 38.68
C ALA A 402 41.86 -18.04 40.21
N PRO A 403 42.46 -19.03 40.90
CA PRO A 403 42.78 -18.87 42.30
C PRO A 403 43.68 -17.64 42.45
N LEU A 404 43.34 -16.74 43.37
CA LEU A 404 44.32 -15.78 43.89
C LEU A 404 45.52 -16.60 44.38
N LYS A 405 46.71 -16.36 43.80
CA LYS A 405 47.93 -16.96 44.34
C LYS A 405 47.99 -16.61 45.83
N PRO A 406 48.06 -17.61 46.73
CA PRO A 406 48.00 -17.39 48.17
C PRO A 406 49.18 -16.57 48.69
#